data_AF-A0A2V6IG29-F1
#
_entry.id   AF-A0A2V6IG29-F1
#
_cell.length_a   1.000
_cell.length_b   1.000
_cell.length_c   1.000
_cell.angle_alpha   90.00
_cell.angle_beta   90.00
_cell.angle_gamma   90.00
#
_symmetry.space_group_name_H-M   'P 1'
#
loop_
_entity.id
_entity.type
_entity.pdbx_description
1 polymer ?
#
loop_
_entity_poly.entity_id
_entity_poly.type
_entity_poly.pdbx_seq_one_letter_code
_entity_poly.pdbx_strand_id
1 'polypeptide(L)'
;MKDYRSPIRSKLEEELVSFLESPASYPDKPQAVRVLQTHISWVFIAAPLVFKVKKPVNLGFLDFSTLEKRRYFCQLELFLNRRLSPDVYSLQANGEAAEYSVKMKELPWIKNSTGP
;
A
#
# COMPACT_ATOMS: atom_id res chain seq x y z
N MET A 1 6.79 -1.75 27.11
CA MET A 1 6.77 -1.38 25.69
C MET A 1 6.28 -2.61 24.93
N LYS A 2 5.08 -2.60 24.36
CA LYS A 2 4.51 -3.82 23.73
C LYS A 2 5.19 -4.03 22.39
N ASP A 3 5.77 -5.21 22.21
CA ASP A 3 6.37 -5.65 20.94
C ASP A 3 5.27 -5.76 19.86
N TYR A 4 5.12 -4.71 19.05
CA TYR A 4 4.25 -4.70 17.86
C TYR A 4 4.90 -5.39 16.66
N ARG A 5 5.57 -6.52 16.88
CA ARG A 5 5.90 -7.44 15.81
C ARG A 5 4.64 -8.26 15.57
N SER A 6 3.93 -8.05 14.46
CA SER A 6 3.09 -9.12 13.93
C SER A 6 4.05 -10.27 13.58
N PRO A 7 4.12 -11.37 14.35
CA PRO A 7 5.28 -12.26 14.25
C PRO A 7 5.26 -13.10 12.98
N ILE A 8 4.11 -13.23 12.31
CA ILE A 8 3.92 -14.05 11.11
C ILE A 8 2.82 -13.37 10.26
N ARG A 9 3.09 -13.12 8.98
CA ARG A 9 2.05 -12.66 8.03
C ARG A 9 1.04 -13.78 7.86
N SER A 10 -0.25 -13.49 7.78
CA SER A 10 -1.20 -14.53 7.39
C SER A 10 -0.86 -15.03 5.98
N LYS A 11 -1.22 -16.28 5.67
CA LYS A 11 -1.00 -16.84 4.31
C LYS A 11 -1.56 -15.92 3.21
N LEU A 12 -2.71 -15.30 3.46
CA LEU A 12 -3.32 -14.35 2.54
C LEU A 12 -2.49 -13.07 2.36
N GLU A 13 -1.85 -12.57 3.41
CA GLU A 13 -0.92 -11.44 3.32
C GLU A 13 0.35 -11.81 2.55
N GLU A 14 0.89 -13.02 2.74
CA GLU A 14 2.05 -13.49 2.00
C GLU A 14 1.76 -13.62 0.50
N GLU A 15 0.62 -14.23 0.15
CA GLU A 15 0.15 -14.35 -1.23
C GLU A 15 -0.10 -12.97 -1.85
N LEU A 16 -0.72 -12.04 -1.13
CA LEU A 16 -0.93 -10.67 -1.59
C LEU A 16 0.39 -9.93 -1.84
N VAL A 17 1.33 -10.01 -0.89
CA VAL A 17 2.64 -9.37 -1.04
C VAL A 17 3.39 -9.99 -2.21
N SER A 18 3.47 -11.32 -2.29
CA SER A 18 4.12 -12.00 -3.42
C SER A 18 3.48 -11.64 -4.75
N PHE A 19 2.16 -11.52 -4.81
CA PHE A 19 1.46 -11.05 -6.00
C PHE A 19 1.89 -9.63 -6.37
N LEU A 20 1.89 -8.69 -5.43
CA LEU A 20 2.27 -7.30 -5.69
C LEU A 20 3.78 -7.09 -5.89
N GLU A 21 4.64 -7.99 -5.45
CA GLU A 21 6.07 -7.96 -5.76
C GLU A 21 6.38 -8.39 -7.20
N SER A 22 5.49 -9.17 -7.82
CA SER A 22 5.66 -9.65 -9.18
C SER A 22 5.38 -8.55 -10.20
N PRO A 23 6.33 -8.21 -11.10
CA PRO A 23 6.06 -7.25 -12.17
C PRO A 23 4.94 -7.66 -13.12
N ALA A 24 4.69 -8.97 -13.26
CA ALA A 24 3.63 -9.51 -14.10
C ALA A 24 2.21 -9.16 -13.60
N SER A 25 2.08 -8.74 -12.34
CA SER A 25 0.80 -8.36 -11.72
C SER A 25 0.31 -6.97 -12.10
N TYR A 26 1.14 -6.20 -12.83
CA TYR A 26 0.83 -4.84 -13.24
C TYR A 26 0.56 -4.75 -14.75
N PRO A 27 -0.42 -3.95 -15.19
CA PRO A 27 -0.75 -3.80 -16.61
C PRO A 27 0.46 -3.40 -17.48
N ASP A 28 1.29 -2.48 -16.96
CA ASP A 28 2.43 -1.93 -17.68
C ASP A 28 3.68 -2.82 -17.62
N LYS A 29 3.62 -3.95 -16.88
CA LYS A 29 4.71 -4.93 -16.71
C LYS A 29 6.09 -4.26 -16.51
N PRO A 30 6.29 -3.51 -15.42
CA PRO A 30 7.53 -2.78 -15.20
C PRO A 30 8.73 -3.74 -15.14
N GLN A 31 9.95 -3.23 -15.36
CA GLN A 31 11.15 -4.05 -15.28
C GLN A 31 11.37 -4.63 -13.86
N ALA A 32 10.99 -3.87 -12.84
CA ALA A 32 11.10 -4.28 -11.44
C ALA A 32 10.04 -3.58 -10.59
N VAL A 33 9.73 -4.18 -9.45
CA VAL A 33 8.89 -3.57 -8.41
C VAL A 33 9.77 -3.31 -7.19
N ARG A 34 9.85 -2.06 -6.74
CA ARG A 34 10.55 -1.72 -5.49
C ARG A 34 9.55 -1.78 -4.34
N VAL A 35 9.91 -2.48 -3.27
CA VAL A 35 9.05 -2.63 -2.09
C VAL A 35 9.63 -1.79 -0.95
N LEU A 36 8.80 -0.92 -0.38
CA LEU A 36 9.11 -0.20 0.85
C LEU A 36 8.14 -0.63 1.93
N GLN A 37 8.66 -0.86 3.13
CA GLN A 37 7.86 -1.30 4.26
C GLN A 37 7.93 -0.26 5.38
N THR A 38 6.76 0.18 5.86
CA THR A 38 6.62 0.98 7.09
C THR A 38 6.04 0.13 8.22
N HIS A 39 5.85 0.72 9.40
CA HIS A 39 5.17 0.04 10.51
C HIS A 39 3.73 -0.37 10.17
N ILE A 40 3.03 0.39 9.33
CA ILE A 40 1.58 0.23 9.10
C ILE A 40 1.18 -0.04 7.65
N SER A 41 2.14 -0.06 6.72
CA SER A 41 1.86 -0.21 5.29
C SER A 41 3.00 -0.86 4.53
N TRP A 42 2.65 -1.54 3.45
CA TRP A 42 3.54 -1.91 2.35
C TRP A 42 3.34 -0.94 1.18
N VAL A 43 4.41 -0.57 0.50
CA VAL A 43 4.40 0.34 -0.65
C VAL A 43 5.15 -0.34 -1.79
N PHE A 44 4.48 -0.57 -2.91
CA PHE A 44 5.01 -1.21 -4.11
C PHE A 44 5.13 -0.16 -5.21
N ILE A 45 6.35 0.13 -5.64
CA ILE A 45 6.66 1.10 -6.68
C ILE A 45 6.89 0.31 -7.97
N ALA A 46 5.90 0.36 -8.85
CA ALA A 46 5.80 -0.29 -10.14
C ALA A 46 5.67 0.82 -11.21
N ALA A 47 6.75 1.57 -11.43
CA ALA A 47 6.73 2.82 -12.18
C ALA A 47 5.99 2.68 -13.54
N PRO A 48 5.08 3.61 -13.87
CA PRO A 48 4.83 4.91 -13.23
C PRO A 48 3.85 4.86 -12.04
N LEU A 49 3.45 3.67 -11.60
CA LEU A 49 2.45 3.46 -10.57
C LEU A 49 3.08 3.12 -9.22
N VAL A 50 2.37 3.47 -8.15
CA VAL A 50 2.70 3.12 -6.78
C VAL A 50 1.44 2.61 -6.11
N PHE A 51 1.55 1.49 -5.40
CA PHE A 51 0.46 0.86 -4.70
C PHE A 51 0.80 0.82 -3.22
N LYS A 52 -0.10 1.35 -2.39
CA LYS A 52 0.06 1.33 -0.94
C LYS A 52 -1.03 0.47 -0.32
N VAL A 53 -0.62 -0.53 0.47
CA VAL A 53 -1.48 -1.47 1.17
C VAL A 53 -1.31 -1.29 2.67
N LYS A 54 -2.41 -1.13 3.41
CA LYS A 54 -2.39 -1.02 4.87
C LYS A 54 -2.27 -2.41 5.49
N LYS A 55 -1.39 -2.57 6.48
CA LYS A 55 -1.20 -3.84 7.19
C LYS A 55 -2.36 -4.09 8.15
N PRO A 56 -2.75 -5.34 8.41
CA PRO A 56 -3.80 -5.67 9.37
C PRO A 56 -3.30 -5.56 10.82
N VAL A 57 -3.06 -4.34 11.29
CA VAL A 57 -2.48 -4.06 12.62
C VAL A 57 -3.40 -3.18 13.45
N ASN A 58 -3.36 -3.36 14.78
CA ASN A 58 -3.97 -2.44 15.73
C ASN A 58 -2.90 -1.93 16.69
N LEU A 59 -2.58 -0.64 16.61
CA LEU A 59 -1.55 0.04 17.42
C LEU A 59 -2.13 0.77 18.65
N GLY A 60 -3.42 0.56 18.98
CA GLY A 60 -4.12 1.23 20.07
C GLY A 60 -4.65 2.62 19.71
N PHE A 61 -3.90 3.42 18.95
CA PHE A 61 -4.36 4.71 18.42
C PHE A 61 -4.78 4.64 16.94
N LEU A 62 -4.46 3.53 16.27
CA LEU A 62 -4.75 3.28 14.87
C LEU A 62 -5.14 1.82 14.70
N ASP A 63 -6.29 1.58 14.09
CA ASP A 63 -6.84 0.24 13.95
C ASP A 63 -7.16 -0.10 12.50
N PHE A 64 -6.34 -0.97 11.92
CA PHE A 64 -6.47 -1.56 10.60
C PHE A 64 -6.80 -3.05 10.67
N SER A 65 -7.26 -3.56 11.81
CA SER A 65 -7.50 -5.00 12.03
C SER A 65 -8.52 -5.60 11.06
N THR A 66 -9.56 -4.86 10.67
CA THR A 66 -10.60 -5.34 9.74
C THR A 66 -10.51 -4.69 8.37
N LEU A 67 -11.04 -5.40 7.36
CA LEU A 67 -11.04 -4.93 5.98
C LEU A 67 -11.87 -3.65 5.81
N GLU A 68 -12.98 -3.51 6.54
CA GLU A 68 -13.83 -2.30 6.54
C GLU A 68 -13.08 -1.09 7.10
N LYS A 69 -12.33 -1.28 8.19
CA LYS A 69 -11.49 -0.22 8.75
C LYS A 69 -10.42 0.20 7.75
N ARG A 70 -9.73 -0.75 7.12
CA ARG A 70 -8.74 -0.45 6.07
C ARG A 70 -9.38 0.29 4.90
N ARG A 71 -10.57 -0.10 4.45
CA ARG A 71 -11.36 0.63 3.43
C ARG A 71 -11.58 2.09 3.82
N TYR A 72 -12.11 2.30 5.03
CA TYR A 72 -12.41 3.64 5.55
C TYR A 72 -11.17 4.53 5.57
N PHE A 73 -10.05 4.02 6.09
CA PHE A 73 -8.80 4.79 6.12
C PHE A 73 -8.18 5.01 4.73
N CYS A 74 -8.33 4.07 3.79
CA CYS A 74 -7.92 4.30 2.40
C CYS A 74 -8.77 5.41 1.75
N GLN A 75 -10.08 5.44 1.99
CA GLN A 75 -10.97 6.50 1.50
C GLN A 75 -10.61 7.86 2.10
N LEU A 76 -10.33 7.93 3.41
CA LEU A 76 -9.87 9.15 4.06
C LEU A 76 -8.54 9.63 3.46
N GLU A 77 -7.57 8.74 3.26
CA GLU A 77 -6.28 9.08 2.65
C GLU A 77 -6.47 9.67 1.24
N LEU A 78 -7.33 9.06 0.42
CA LEU A 78 -7.67 9.59 -0.89
C LEU A 78 -8.32 10.97 -0.81
N PHE A 79 -9.29 11.14 0.08
CA PHE A 79 -10.00 12.41 0.25
C PHE A 79 -9.08 13.54 0.69
N LEU A 80 -8.16 13.27 1.63
CA LEU A 80 -7.19 14.24 2.11
C LEU A 80 -6.15 14.56 1.03
N ASN A 81 -5.57 13.54 0.39
CA ASN A 81 -4.49 13.73 -0.57
C ASN A 81 -4.95 14.30 -1.91
N ARG A 82 -6.18 14.03 -2.35
CA ARG A 82 -6.73 14.62 -3.59
C ARG A 82 -6.83 16.13 -3.55
N ARG A 83 -6.99 16.73 -2.36
CA ARG A 83 -6.96 18.20 -2.20
C ARG A 83 -5.59 18.78 -2.58
N LEU A 84 -4.53 18.00 -2.38
CA LEU A 84 -3.14 18.39 -2.68
C LEU A 84 -2.69 17.91 -4.07
N SER A 85 -3.28 16.83 -4.59
CA SER A 85 -2.95 16.29 -5.92
C SER A 85 -4.12 15.49 -6.50
N PRO A 86 -5.08 16.13 -7.18
CA PRO A 86 -6.34 15.51 -7.58
C PRO A 86 -6.17 14.37 -8.60
N ASP A 87 -5.19 14.45 -9.49
CA ASP A 87 -4.99 13.51 -10.60
C ASP A 87 -4.06 12.34 -10.28
N VAL A 88 -3.60 12.26 -9.02
CA VAL A 88 -2.58 11.30 -8.60
C VAL A 88 -3.20 10.08 -7.92
N TYR A 89 -4.36 10.16 -7.29
CA TYR A 89 -4.83 9.13 -6.34
C TYR A 89 -6.15 8.43 -6.72
N SER A 90 -6.17 7.09 -6.65
CA SER A 90 -7.37 6.26 -6.81
C SER A 90 -7.42 5.07 -5.83
N LEU A 91 -8.64 4.62 -5.49
CA LEU A 91 -8.86 3.41 -4.67
C LEU A 91 -8.88 2.19 -5.58
N GLN A 92 -8.24 1.10 -5.16
CA GLN A 92 -8.31 -0.18 -5.86
C GLN A 92 -8.59 -1.33 -4.90
N ALA A 93 -9.46 -2.24 -5.32
CA ALA A 93 -9.66 -3.53 -4.66
C ALA A 93 -8.82 -4.57 -5.39
N ASN A 94 -8.03 -5.36 -4.65
CA ASN A 94 -7.18 -6.38 -5.22
C ASN A 94 -7.85 -7.76 -5.03
N GLY A 95 -8.26 -8.39 -6.15
CA GLY A 95 -8.89 -9.72 -6.16
C GLY A 95 -10.31 -9.76 -5.59
N GLU A 96 -10.94 -10.94 -5.66
CA GLU A 96 -12.19 -11.23 -4.94
C GLU A 96 -11.90 -11.22 -3.43
N ALA A 97 -12.01 -10.04 -2.82
CA ALA A 97 -11.97 -9.79 -1.38
C ALA A 97 -10.62 -9.85 -0.63
N ALA A 98 -9.46 -9.74 -1.29
CA ALA A 98 -8.19 -9.86 -0.56
C ALA A 98 -7.78 -8.59 0.22
N GLU A 99 -7.78 -7.40 -0.40
CA GLU A 99 -7.37 -6.15 0.30
C GLU A 99 -7.72 -4.86 -0.48
N TYR A 100 -7.75 -3.71 0.23
CA TYR A 100 -7.79 -2.37 -0.39
C TYR A 100 -6.41 -1.74 -0.51
N SER A 101 -6.14 -1.14 -1.66
CA SER A 101 -4.92 -0.36 -1.89
C SER A 101 -5.22 1.05 -2.38
N VAL A 102 -4.32 1.97 -2.07
CA VAL A 102 -4.27 3.30 -2.68
C VAL A 102 -3.28 3.21 -3.84
N LYS A 103 -3.79 3.38 -5.06
CA LYS A 103 -2.99 3.52 -6.26
C LYS A 103 -2.66 5.00 -6.46
N MET A 104 -1.39 5.29 -6.70
CA MET A 104 -0.93 6.63 -7.00
C MET A 104 0.13 6.67 -8.09
N LYS A 105 0.32 7.81 -8.75
CA LYS A 105 1.46 8.02 -9.66
C LYS A 105 2.74 8.23 -8.85
N GLU A 106 3.85 7.64 -9.30
CA GLU A 106 5.16 7.96 -8.76
C GLU A 106 5.46 9.44 -9.06
N LEU A 107 5.66 10.23 -8.01
CA LEU A 107 5.91 11.66 -8.15
C LEU A 107 7.37 11.87 -8.63
N PRO A 108 7.61 12.69 -9.67
CA PRO A 108 8.94 12.81 -10.30
C PRO A 108 10.06 13.19 -9.33
N TRP A 109 9.76 13.98 -8.30
CA TRP A 109 10.73 14.42 -7.31
C TRP A 109 11.14 13.33 -6.30
N ILE A 110 10.38 12.24 -6.18
CA ILE A 110 10.74 11.08 -5.34
C ILE A 110 11.95 10.33 -5.94
N LYS A 111 12.18 10.44 -7.26
CA LYS A 111 13.35 9.80 -7.91
C LYS A 111 14.69 10.33 -7.41
N ASN A 112 14.72 11.57 -6.92
CA ASN A 112 15.94 12.24 -6.43
C ASN A 112 16.03 12.31 -4.91
N SER A 113 14.99 11.86 -4.18
CA SER A 113 15.04 11.76 -2.73
C SER A 113 15.67 10.42 -2.32
N THR A 114 16.95 10.22 -2.66
CA THR A 114 17.84 9.47 -1.79
C THR A 114 18.12 10.36 -0.58
N GLY A 115 17.20 10.37 0.37
CA GLY A 115 17.51 10.90 1.70
C GLY A 115 18.51 9.98 2.40
N PRO A 116 19.35 10.52 3.30
CA PRO A 116 20.38 9.77 4.02
C PRO A 116 19.82 8.61 4.85
#